data_AF-A0A539DDQ6-F1
#
_entry.id   AF-A0A539DDQ6-F1
#
_cell.length_a   1.000
_cell.length_b   1.000
_cell.length_c   1.000
_cell.angle_alpha   90.00
_cell.angle_beta   90.00
_cell.angle_gamma   90.00
#
_symmetry.space_group_name_H-M   'P 1'
#
loop_
_entity.id
_entity.type
_entity.pdbx_description
1 polymer ?
#
loop_
_entity_poly.entity_id
_entity_poly.type
_entity_poly.pdbx_seq_one_letter_code
_entity_poly.pdbx_strand_id
1 'polypeptide(L)'
;MIIENVGEQDAEVSVDVVNARQFSWRGRLRPGERVVKFARFSDNSFRTTCRDAAGEHAHAGGYVTNGMPQVVTIQVKGCASVSTKVDF
;
A
#
# COMPACT_ATOMS: atom_id res chain seq x y z
N MET A 1 -2.90 -1.11 8.69
CA MET A 1 -2.29 -1.31 7.36
C MET A 1 -0.84 -1.74 7.54
N ILE A 2 -0.42 -2.75 6.80
CA ILE A 2 0.91 -3.31 6.76
C ILE A 2 1.42 -3.13 5.32
N ILE A 3 2.61 -2.59 5.16
CA ILE A 3 3.26 -2.38 3.86
C ILE A 3 4.63 -3.01 3.97
N GLU A 4 4.91 -3.99 3.12
CA GLU A 4 6.14 -4.76 3.18
C GLU A 4 6.77 -4.95 1.80
N ASN A 5 8.10 -4.89 1.77
CA ASN A 5 8.87 -5.23 0.58
C ASN A 5 9.37 -6.68 0.73
N VAL A 6 8.73 -7.58 -0.01
CA VAL A 6 9.08 -9.01 -0.09
C VAL A 6 9.95 -9.32 -1.31
N GLY A 7 10.42 -8.29 -2.01
CA GLY A 7 11.36 -8.39 -3.12
C GLY A 7 12.82 -8.31 -2.70
N GLU A 8 13.70 -8.29 -3.71
CA GLU A 8 15.17 -8.29 -3.54
C GLU A 8 15.81 -6.90 -3.76
N GLN A 9 15.00 -5.90 -4.16
CA GLN A 9 15.45 -4.54 -4.45
C GLN A 9 14.67 -3.55 -3.61
N ASP A 10 15.25 -2.38 -3.37
CA ASP A 10 14.56 -1.26 -2.74
C ASP A 10 13.33 -0.85 -3.57
N ALA A 11 12.23 -0.54 -2.90
CA ALA A 11 11.00 -0.08 -3.53
C ALA A 11 10.58 1.27 -2.95
N GLU A 12 10.35 2.26 -3.79
CA GLU A 12 9.67 3.48 -3.38
C GLU A 12 8.17 3.29 -3.54
N VAL A 13 7.42 3.33 -2.44
CA VAL A 13 6.00 2.99 -2.40
C VAL A 13 5.22 4.19 -1.88
N SER A 14 4.11 4.51 -2.52
CA SER A 14 3.06 5.36 -1.96
C SER A 14 1.75 4.61 -1.88
N VAL A 15 0.93 4.98 -0.90
CA VAL A 15 -0.42 4.46 -0.70
C VAL A 15 -1.31 5.65 -0.45
N ASP A 16 -2.32 5.81 -1.31
CA ASP A 16 -3.23 6.95 -1.28
C ASP A 16 -4.66 6.44 -1.35
N VAL A 17 -5.54 6.95 -0.50
CA VAL A 17 -6.98 6.68 -0.63
C VAL A 17 -7.61 7.65 -1.63
N VAL A 18 -8.68 7.21 -2.32
CA VAL A 18 -9.36 8.05 -3.33
C VAL A 18 -9.82 9.38 -2.72
N ASN A 19 -10.25 9.38 -1.46
CA ASN A 19 -10.53 10.58 -0.70
C ASN A 19 -9.26 11.09 0.01
N ALA A 20 -8.43 11.85 -0.72
CA ALA A 20 -7.07 12.29 -0.38
C ALA A 20 -6.83 12.98 0.99
N ARG A 21 -7.84 13.09 1.87
CA ARG A 21 -7.74 13.63 3.23
C ARG A 21 -7.76 12.56 4.33
N GLN A 22 -7.99 11.30 4.00
CA GLN A 22 -8.18 10.26 5.02
C GLN A 22 -6.91 9.47 5.32
N PHE A 23 -6.09 9.24 4.29
CA PHE A 23 -4.82 8.55 4.42
C PHE A 23 -3.99 8.75 3.17
N SER A 24 -2.75 9.17 3.38
CA SER A 24 -1.68 9.07 2.40
C SER A 24 -0.40 8.66 3.11
N TRP A 25 0.40 7.84 2.46
CA TRP A 25 1.72 7.47 2.93
C TRP A 25 2.66 7.32 1.75
N ARG A 26 3.92 7.70 1.93
CA ARG A 26 5.00 7.44 0.98
C ARG A 26 6.27 7.10 1.72
N GLY A 27 7.03 6.15 1.21
CA GLY A 27 8.33 5.79 1.77
C GLY A 27 9.12 4.85 0.88
N ARG A 28 10.43 4.84 1.09
CA ARG A 28 11.33 3.82 0.52
C ARG A 28 11.39 2.65 1.49
N LEU A 29 11.26 1.43 0.96
CA LEU A 29 11.34 0.18 1.70
C LEU A 29 12.52 -0.65 1.17
N ARG A 30 13.45 -1.02 2.05
CA ARG A 30 14.51 -1.98 1.74
C ARG A 30 13.95 -3.40 1.63
N PRO A 31 14.65 -4.34 0.98
CA PRO A 31 14.29 -5.77 1.00
C PRO A 31 14.04 -6.27 2.42
N GLY A 32 12.89 -6.91 2.64
CA GLY A 32 12.45 -7.41 3.95
C GLY A 32 11.93 -6.35 4.93
N GLU A 33 11.93 -5.07 4.56
CA GLU A 33 11.43 -4.00 5.42
C GLU A 33 9.91 -4.00 5.47
N ARG A 34 9.37 -3.76 6.67
CA ARG A 34 7.94 -3.67 6.94
C ARG A 34 7.60 -2.41 7.70
N VAL A 35 6.56 -1.72 7.22
CA VAL A 35 6.00 -0.52 7.86
C VAL A 35 4.56 -0.80 8.25
N VAL A 36 4.20 -0.42 9.48
CA VAL A 36 2.83 -0.52 10.01
C VAL A 36 2.26 0.89 10.14
N LYS A 37 1.07 1.10 9.59
CA LYS A 37 0.33 2.36 9.66
C LYS A 37 -1.08 2.12 10.16
N PHE A 38 -1.52 3.01 11.04
CA PHE A 38 -2.92 3.15 11.39
C PHE A 38 -3.54 4.16 10.43
N ALA A 39 -4.66 3.76 9.82
CA ALA A 39 -5.42 4.58 8.90
C ALA A 39 -6.88 4.50 9.33
N ARG A 40 -7.57 5.64 9.29
CA ARG A 40 -9.03 5.69 9.45
C ARG A 40 -9.62 5.91 8.07
N PHE A 41 -10.34 4.91 7.60
CA PHE A 41 -11.03 4.96 6.32
C PHE A 41 -12.50 5.27 6.57
N SER A 42 -13.10 6.13 5.75
CA SER A 42 -14.49 5.94 5.38
C SER A 42 -14.56 4.93 4.24
N ASP A 43 -15.75 4.45 3.92
CA ASP A 43 -16.05 3.58 2.76
C ASP A 43 -15.31 4.03 1.50
N ASN A 44 -14.15 3.42 1.22
CA ASN A 44 -13.23 3.91 0.20
C ASN A 44 -12.36 2.79 -0.38
N SER A 45 -12.00 2.99 -1.64
CA SER A 45 -10.86 2.30 -2.24
C SER A 45 -9.57 3.10 -2.04
N PHE A 46 -8.45 2.40 -2.16
CA PHE A 46 -7.13 3.00 -2.19
C PHE A 46 -6.33 2.52 -3.40
N ARG A 47 -5.26 3.26 -3.69
CA ARG A 47 -4.29 2.98 -4.73
C ARG A 47 -2.93 2.83 -4.08
N THR A 48 -2.18 1.86 -4.55
CA THR A 48 -0.76 1.72 -4.22
C THR A 48 0.04 2.07 -5.44
N THR A 49 1.05 2.91 -5.30
CA THR A 49 1.98 3.25 -6.38
C THR A 49 3.37 2.77 -5.98
N CYS A 50 4.07 2.13 -6.90
CA CYS A 50 5.48 1.76 -6.72
C CYS A 50 6.32 2.44 -7.78
N ARG A 51 7.49 2.96 -7.41
CA ARG A 51 8.44 3.60 -8.31
C ARG A 51 9.77 2.85 -8.32
N ASP A 52 10.25 2.58 -9.53
CA ASP A 52 11.54 1.97 -9.83
C ASP A 52 12.25 2.69 -11.00
N ALA A 53 13.34 2.12 -11.50
CA ALA A 53 14.11 2.67 -12.62
C ALA A 53 13.34 2.71 -13.94
N ALA A 54 12.28 1.90 -14.11
CA ALA A 54 11.44 1.89 -15.31
C ALA A 54 10.32 2.95 -15.24
N GLY A 55 10.03 3.47 -14.04
CA GLY A 55 9.09 4.57 -13.84
C GLY A 55 8.16 4.35 -12.66
N GLU A 56 6.96 4.92 -12.77
CA GLU A 56 5.91 4.85 -11.74
C GLU A 56 4.81 3.87 -12.17
N HIS A 57 4.50 2.91 -11.30
CA HIS A 57 3.55 1.83 -11.55
C HIS A 57 2.42 1.92 -10.54
N ALA A 58 1.21 2.22 -11.03
CA ALA A 58 0.01 2.30 -10.20
C ALA A 58 -0.69 0.93 -10.14
N HIS A 59 -1.05 0.52 -8.93
CA HIS A 59 -1.75 -0.73 -8.65
C HIS A 59 -3.07 -0.42 -7.95
N ALA A 60 -4.12 -1.09 -8.43
CA ALA A 60 -5.41 -1.04 -7.76
C ALA A 60 -5.27 -1.67 -6.36
N GLY A 61 -5.68 -0.91 -5.33
CA GLY A 61 -5.75 -1.42 -3.98
C GLY A 61 -7.07 -2.17 -3.73
N GLY A 62 -7.38 -2.34 -2.45
CA GLY A 62 -8.63 -2.94 -1.99
C GLY A 62 -9.68 -1.89 -1.64
N TYR A 63 -10.84 -2.38 -1.21
CA TYR A 63 -11.89 -1.58 -0.60
C TYR A 63 -11.92 -1.84 0.91
N VAL A 64 -12.14 -0.78 1.68
CA VAL A 64 -12.24 -0.83 3.13
C VAL A 64 -13.56 -0.21 3.56
N THR A 65 -14.32 -0.97 4.34
CA THR A 65 -15.62 -0.53 4.87
C THR A 65 -15.45 0.26 6.16
N ASN A 66 -16.27 1.29 6.37
CA ASN A 66 -16.31 2.01 7.63
C ASN A 66 -16.89 1.13 8.77
N GLY A 67 -16.64 1.52 10.02
CA GLY A 67 -17.28 0.89 11.19
C GLY A 67 -16.76 -0.49 11.59
N MET A 68 -15.93 -1.15 10.76
CA MET A 68 -15.30 -2.44 11.09
C MET A 68 -13.77 -2.35 11.07
N PRO A 69 -13.09 -2.83 12.13
CA PRO A 69 -11.64 -3.04 12.08
C PRO A 69 -11.26 -3.96 10.92
N GLN A 70 -10.30 -3.54 10.11
CA GLN A 70 -9.79 -4.32 8.98
C GLN A 70 -8.26 -4.23 8.93
N VAL A 71 -7.63 -5.34 8.58
CA VAL A 71 -6.18 -5.40 8.32
C VAL A 71 -5.94 -5.36 6.82
N VAL A 72 -5.39 -4.24 6.35
CA VAL A 72 -4.90 -4.11 4.98
C VAL A 72 -3.43 -4.51 4.93
N THR A 73 -3.09 -5.48 4.10
CA THR A 73 -1.69 -5.89 3.83
C THR A 73 -1.35 -5.62 2.38
N ILE A 74 -0.27 -4.88 2.15
CA ILE A 74 0.29 -4.56 0.84
C ILE A 74 1.68 -5.18 0.76
N GLN A 75 1.90 -6.08 -0.18
CA GLN A 75 3.21 -6.69 -0.42
C GLN A 75 3.76 -6.20 -1.75
N VAL A 76 5.02 -5.79 -1.74
CA VAL A 76 5.72 -5.29 -2.93
C VAL A 76 6.88 -6.22 -3.24
N LYS A 77 6.89 -6.83 -4.43
CA LYS A 77 7.95 -7.69 -4.93
C LYS A 77 8.51 -7.09 -6.23
N GLY A 78 9.14 -5.93 -6.11
CA GLY A 78 9.39 -5.05 -7.25
C GLY A 78 8.10 -4.41 -7.78
N CYS A 79 8.21 -3.35 -8.57
CA CYS A 79 7.04 -2.57 -8.93
C CYS A 79 6.08 -3.23 -9.94
N ALA A 80 6.50 -4.30 -10.61
CA ALA A 80 5.62 -5.11 -11.46
C ALA A 80 4.74 -6.11 -10.67
N SER A 81 5.03 -6.34 -9.39
CA SER A 81 4.35 -7.35 -8.57
C SER A 81 3.97 -6.76 -7.21
N VAL A 82 2.87 -6.03 -7.19
CA VAL A 82 2.26 -5.50 -5.97
C VAL A 82 0.95 -6.24 -5.72
N SER A 83 0.80 -6.80 -4.52
CA SER A 83 -0.43 -7.48 -4.09
C SER A 83 -1.07 -6.74 -2.92
N THR A 84 -2.39 -6.82 -2.82
CA THR A 84 -3.17 -6.22 -1.75
C THR A 84 -4.16 -7.24 -1.19
N LYS A 85 -4.24 -7.33 0.13
CA LYS A 85 -5.21 -8.15 0.86
C LYS A 85 -5.90 -7.31 1.92
N VAL A 86 -7.21 -7.47 2.05
CA VAL A 86 -8.03 -6.85 3.11
C VAL A 86 -8.70 -7.97 3.89
N ASP A 87 -8.36 -8.06 5.19
CA ASP A 87 -8.91 -9.04 6.13
C ASP A 87 -9.80 -8.32 7.17
N PHE A 88 -10.84 -9.01 7.64
CA PHE A 88 -11.77 -8.55 8.68
C PHE A 88 -11.44 -9.19 10.04
#